data_AF-M0B5P8-F1
#
_entry.id   AF-M0B5P8-F1
#
_cell.length_a   1.000
_cell.length_b   1.000
_cell.length_c   1.000
_cell.angle_alpha   90.00
_cell.angle_beta   90.00
_cell.angle_gamma   90.00
#
_symmetry.space_group_name_H-M   'P 1'
#
loop_
_entity.id
_entity.type
_entity.pdbx_description
1 polymer ?
#
loop_
_entity_poly.entity_id
_entity_poly.type
_entity_poly.pdbx_seq_one_letter_code
_entity_poly.pdbx_strand_id
1 'polypeptide(L)'
;MLNQYEITLLADVRSFPRSRTNPQFDRDRLTDRLPKHDISYEHIEDLGGYRDTDLSASPNAAWDNDSFRTYADYALTEEFRTGLHELIALGERFTVAYVCAEKVYWRCHRRIISDWLLVRDHEVVHIFEADRTEAHSLTRFATVANETVTYPESEGG
;
A
#
# COMPACT_ATOMS: atom_id res chain seq x y z
N MET A 1 0.34 9.89 -17.60
CA MET A 1 -0.52 9.38 -16.52
C MET A 1 -0.18 10.03 -15.20
N LEU A 2 0.98 9.76 -14.58
CA LEU A 2 1.32 10.39 -13.28
C LEU A 2 1.27 11.93 -13.29
N ASN A 3 1.83 12.58 -14.31
CA ASN A 3 1.78 14.05 -14.44
C ASN A 3 0.35 14.62 -14.58
N GLN A 4 -0.64 13.83 -15.03
CA GLN A 4 -2.03 14.30 -15.12
C GLN A 4 -2.68 14.42 -13.74
N TYR A 5 -2.16 13.69 -12.76
CA TYR A 5 -2.56 13.77 -11.36
C TYR A 5 -1.55 14.57 -10.53
N GLU A 6 -0.69 15.35 -11.20
CA GLU A 6 0.30 16.23 -10.57
C GLU A 6 1.21 15.50 -9.54
N ILE A 7 1.43 14.20 -9.75
CA ILE A 7 2.29 13.39 -8.89
C ILE A 7 3.72 13.89 -9.00
N THR A 8 4.35 14.17 -7.86
CA THR A 8 5.74 14.63 -7.76
C THR A 8 6.65 13.61 -7.07
N LEU A 9 6.08 12.55 -6.48
CA LEU A 9 6.84 11.44 -5.90
C LEU A 9 6.14 10.10 -6.14
N LEU A 10 6.91 9.11 -6.58
CA LEU A 10 6.51 7.71 -6.64
C LEU A 10 7.11 6.93 -5.47
N ALA A 11 6.27 6.51 -4.52
CA ALA A 11 6.66 5.65 -3.41
C ALA A 11 6.46 4.17 -3.80
N ASP A 12 7.56 3.44 -3.93
CA ASP A 12 7.53 2.02 -4.17
C ASP A 12 7.35 1.26 -2.86
N VAL A 13 6.31 0.43 -2.76
CA VAL A 13 6.04 -0.41 -1.58
C VAL A 13 6.20 -1.90 -1.91
N ARG A 14 6.96 -2.24 -2.96
CA ARG A 14 7.29 -3.63 -3.30
C ARG A 14 8.44 -4.12 -2.42
N SER A 15 8.34 -5.35 -1.89
CA SER A 15 9.49 -5.98 -1.22
C SER A 15 10.67 -6.17 -2.17
N PHE A 16 10.37 -6.48 -3.42
CA PHE A 16 11.37 -6.67 -4.47
C PHE A 16 10.98 -5.83 -5.70
N PRO A 17 11.50 -4.60 -5.85
CA PRO A 17 11.16 -3.71 -6.95
C PRO A 17 11.91 -4.09 -8.25
N ARG A 18 11.83 -5.37 -8.63
CA ARG A 18 12.45 -5.94 -9.84
C ARG A 18 11.49 -6.94 -10.48
N SER A 19 11.38 -6.92 -11.81
CA SER A 19 10.53 -7.81 -12.58
C SER A 19 11.21 -8.28 -13.84
N ARG A 20 11.32 -9.60 -14.03
CA ARG A 20 11.84 -10.19 -15.28
C ARG A 20 10.90 -9.94 -16.47
N THR A 21 9.59 -9.95 -16.22
CA THR A 21 8.56 -9.81 -17.26
C THR A 21 8.31 -8.35 -17.61
N ASN A 22 8.45 -7.44 -16.64
CA ASN A 22 8.30 -6.00 -16.86
C ASN A 22 9.52 -5.20 -16.38
N PRO A 23 10.70 -5.35 -17.02
CA PRO A 23 11.93 -4.73 -16.55
C PRO A 23 11.89 -3.19 -16.63
N GLN A 24 10.95 -2.60 -17.38
CA GLN A 24 10.72 -1.15 -17.42
C GLN A 24 10.28 -0.55 -16.08
N PHE A 25 9.79 -1.39 -15.16
CA PHE A 25 9.41 -1.00 -13.80
C PHE A 25 10.42 -1.46 -12.75
N ASP A 26 11.63 -1.86 -13.15
CA ASP A 26 12.71 -2.11 -12.21
C ASP A 26 13.12 -0.80 -11.53
N ARG A 27 13.45 -0.87 -10.24
CA ARG A 27 13.89 0.27 -9.44
C ARG A 27 14.89 1.15 -10.18
N ASP A 28 15.98 0.56 -10.65
CA ASP A 28 17.08 1.31 -11.28
C ASP A 28 16.58 2.11 -12.50
N ARG A 29 15.64 1.55 -13.27
CA ARG A 29 15.04 2.26 -14.41
C ARG A 29 14.05 3.33 -14.00
N LEU A 30 13.30 3.13 -12.92
CA LEU A 30 12.40 4.14 -12.38
C LEU A 30 13.19 5.32 -11.81
N THR A 31 14.23 5.05 -11.04
CA THR A 31 15.16 6.04 -10.50
C THR A 31 15.80 6.88 -11.62
N ASP A 32 16.13 6.28 -12.77
CA ASP A 32 16.71 7.00 -13.90
C ASP A 32 15.70 7.79 -14.75
N ARG A 33 14.43 7.36 -14.80
CA ARG A 33 13.42 7.90 -15.73
C ARG A 33 12.51 8.93 -15.09
N LEU A 34 12.09 8.71 -13.85
CA LEU A 34 11.13 9.58 -13.16
C LEU A 34 11.64 11.02 -12.99
N PRO A 35 12.93 11.26 -12.63
CA PRO A 35 13.44 12.62 -12.50
C PRO A 35 13.41 13.43 -13.81
N LYS A 36 13.41 12.75 -14.98
CA LYS A 36 13.26 13.42 -16.29
C LYS A 36 11.86 13.98 -16.53
N HIS A 37 10.93 13.68 -15.64
CA HIS A 37 9.55 14.13 -15.63
C HIS A 37 9.20 14.88 -14.34
N ASP A 38 10.21 15.33 -13.59
CA ASP A 38 10.07 16.03 -12.30
C ASP A 38 9.37 15.19 -11.22
N ILE A 39 9.55 13.86 -11.29
CA ILE A 39 9.03 12.91 -10.30
C ILE A 39 10.19 12.27 -9.53
N SER A 40 10.18 12.43 -8.21
CA SER A 40 11.09 11.72 -7.31
C SER A 40 10.70 10.26 -7.15
N TYR A 41 11.66 9.41 -6.79
CA TYR A 41 11.44 8.00 -6.50
C TYR A 41 11.93 7.69 -5.10
N GLU A 42 11.09 7.07 -4.28
CA GLU A 42 11.45 6.55 -2.96
C GLU A 42 10.99 5.11 -2.82
N HIS A 43 11.73 4.29 -2.09
CA HIS A 43 11.39 2.89 -1.84
C HIS A 43 11.21 2.66 -0.34
N ILE A 44 9.99 2.31 0.07
CA ILE A 44 9.63 2.06 1.48
C ILE A 44 9.49 0.55 1.66
N GLU A 45 10.61 -0.12 1.97
CA GLU A 45 10.67 -1.58 2.08
C GLU A 45 9.84 -2.16 3.23
N ASP A 46 9.63 -1.36 4.28
CA ASP A 46 8.78 -1.68 5.42
C ASP A 46 7.32 -1.86 5.00
N LEU A 47 6.87 -1.22 3.93
CA LEU A 47 5.54 -1.44 3.38
C LEU A 47 5.46 -2.60 2.36
N GLY A 48 6.55 -3.36 2.20
CA GLY A 48 6.67 -4.50 1.30
C GLY A 48 5.68 -5.65 1.55
N GLY A 49 4.99 -6.12 0.52
CA GLY A 49 3.96 -7.17 0.62
C GLY A 49 4.43 -8.59 0.95
N TYR A 50 5.71 -8.94 0.78
CA TYR A 50 6.22 -10.28 1.11
C TYR A 50 6.52 -10.39 2.61
N ARG A 51 5.69 -11.16 3.32
CA ARG A 51 5.75 -11.38 4.76
C ARG A 51 5.48 -12.85 5.07
N ASP A 52 6.01 -13.32 6.19
CA ASP A 52 5.80 -14.66 6.73
C ASP A 52 5.56 -14.54 8.24
N THR A 53 4.50 -15.16 8.74
CA THR A 53 4.11 -15.07 10.15
C THR A 53 3.24 -16.27 10.53
N ASP A 54 3.25 -16.64 11.80
CA ASP A 54 2.35 -17.68 12.31
C ASP A 54 0.91 -17.14 12.43
N LEU A 55 0.01 -17.74 11.66
CA LEU A 55 -1.39 -17.35 11.57
C LEU A 55 -2.30 -18.04 12.60
N SER A 56 -1.74 -18.87 13.49
CA SER A 56 -2.50 -19.67 14.47
C SER A 56 -3.34 -18.83 15.44
N ALA A 57 -2.89 -17.62 15.76
CA ALA A 57 -3.57 -16.68 16.65
C ALA A 57 -3.88 -15.32 15.97
N SER A 58 -3.97 -15.31 14.63
CA SER A 58 -4.21 -14.09 13.86
C SER A 58 -5.54 -13.44 14.22
N PRO A 59 -5.57 -12.15 14.62
CA PRO A 59 -6.81 -11.40 14.83
C PRO A 59 -7.49 -11.02 13.50
N ASN A 60 -6.86 -11.31 12.36
CA ASN A 60 -7.27 -10.88 11.02
C ASN A 60 -7.90 -12.03 10.21
N ALA A 61 -8.69 -12.88 10.88
CA ALA A 61 -9.21 -14.11 10.32
C ALA A 61 -10.25 -13.94 9.19
N ALA A 62 -10.87 -12.75 9.01
CA ALA A 62 -11.87 -12.52 7.96
C ALA A 62 -11.31 -12.54 6.53
N TRP A 63 -10.00 -12.54 6.35
CA TRP A 63 -9.38 -12.67 5.04
C TRP A 63 -9.32 -14.15 4.61
N ASP A 64 -9.98 -14.50 3.50
CA ASP A 64 -9.91 -15.87 2.95
C ASP A 64 -8.51 -16.28 2.45
N ASN A 65 -7.63 -15.30 2.19
CA ASN A 65 -6.32 -15.51 1.61
C ASN A 65 -5.23 -15.31 2.66
N ASP A 66 -4.41 -16.34 2.87
CA ASP A 66 -3.34 -16.31 3.87
C ASP A 66 -2.34 -15.18 3.66
N SER A 67 -2.01 -14.79 2.42
CA SER A 67 -1.09 -13.66 2.20
C SER A 67 -1.68 -12.33 2.67
N PHE A 68 -2.99 -12.12 2.56
CA PHE A 68 -3.65 -10.95 3.14
C PHE A 68 -3.69 -11.02 4.67
N ARG A 69 -3.98 -12.20 5.24
CA ARG A 69 -3.93 -12.42 6.70
C ARG A 69 -2.55 -12.11 7.25
N THR A 70 -1.50 -12.69 6.67
CA THR A 70 -0.11 -12.48 7.07
C THR A 70 0.28 -11.02 6.98
N TYR A 71 -0.11 -10.33 5.90
CA TYR A 71 0.18 -8.89 5.78
C TYR A 71 -0.61 -8.05 6.77
N ALA A 72 -1.86 -8.40 7.08
CA ALA A 72 -2.67 -7.70 8.08
C ALA A 72 -2.10 -7.89 9.49
N ASP A 73 -1.58 -9.06 9.82
CA ASP A 73 -0.88 -9.32 11.09
C ASP A 73 0.43 -8.52 11.15
N TYR A 74 1.19 -8.50 10.04
CA TYR A 74 2.37 -7.64 9.92
C TYR A 74 2.03 -6.15 10.10
N ALA A 75 0.86 -5.70 9.63
CA ALA A 75 0.43 -4.31 9.78
C ALA A 75 0.26 -3.87 11.26
N LEU A 76 0.24 -4.80 12.21
CA LEU A 76 0.19 -4.52 13.64
C LEU A 76 1.56 -4.27 14.28
N THR A 77 2.66 -4.53 13.55
CA THR A 77 4.03 -4.37 14.06
C THR A 77 4.53 -2.93 13.96
N GLU A 78 5.64 -2.64 14.64
CA GLU A 78 6.23 -1.30 14.66
C GLU A 78 6.93 -0.96 13.33
N GLU A 79 7.47 -1.95 12.64
CA GLU A 79 8.10 -1.80 11.32
C GLU A 79 7.08 -1.29 10.30
N PHE A 80 5.88 -1.89 10.26
CA PHE A 80 4.83 -1.38 9.39
C PHE A 80 4.43 0.06 9.75
N ARG A 81 4.28 0.37 11.04
CA ARG A 81 3.94 1.74 11.48
C ARG A 81 5.01 2.74 11.08
N THR A 82 6.28 2.35 11.17
CA THR A 82 7.42 3.18 10.73
C THR A 82 7.32 3.48 9.24
N GLY A 83 7.13 2.47 8.39
CA GLY A 83 6.93 2.67 6.95
C GLY A 83 5.69 3.49 6.61
N LEU A 84 4.60 3.31 7.36
CA LEU A 84 3.36 4.09 7.18
C LEU A 84 3.59 5.56 7.53
N HIS A 85 4.28 5.86 8.64
CA HIS A 85 4.63 7.22 9.02
C HIS A 85 5.56 7.88 8.01
N GLU A 86 6.52 7.14 7.45
CA GLU A 86 7.36 7.64 6.36
C GLU A 86 6.52 8.02 5.14
N LEU A 87 5.58 7.16 4.72
CA LEU A 87 4.69 7.44 3.60
C LEU A 87 3.83 8.69 3.84
N ILE A 88 3.29 8.84 5.06
CA ILE A 88 2.51 10.02 5.47
C ILE A 88 3.38 11.28 5.42
N ALA A 89 4.58 11.25 5.99
CA ALA A 89 5.51 12.39 5.99
C ALA A 89 5.93 12.81 4.57
N LEU A 90 6.02 11.85 3.62
CA LEU A 90 6.20 12.17 2.21
C LEU A 90 4.97 12.88 1.62
N GLY A 91 3.76 12.45 1.99
CA GLY A 91 2.50 13.07 1.58
C GLY A 91 2.33 14.53 2.04
N GLU A 92 2.95 14.92 3.15
CA GLU A 92 2.97 16.31 3.63
C GLU A 92 3.84 17.24 2.78
N ARG A 93 4.78 16.65 2.01
CA ARG A 93 5.80 17.39 1.25
C ARG A 93 5.63 17.28 -0.26
N PHE A 94 4.96 16.23 -0.72
CA PHE A 94 4.84 15.85 -2.12
C PHE A 94 3.42 15.39 -2.46
N THR A 95 3.08 15.42 -3.74
CA THR A 95 1.91 14.71 -4.26
C THR A 95 2.35 13.27 -4.54
N VAL A 96 2.00 12.35 -3.63
CA VAL A 96 2.53 10.99 -3.63
C VAL A 96 1.60 10.02 -4.35
N ALA A 97 2.15 9.22 -5.26
CA ALA A 97 1.55 7.97 -5.70
C ALA A 97 2.36 6.80 -5.15
N TYR A 98 1.71 5.78 -4.59
CA TYR A 98 2.39 4.57 -4.13
C TYR A 98 1.99 3.31 -4.92
N VAL A 99 2.97 2.45 -5.20
CA VAL A 99 2.83 1.34 -6.15
C VAL A 99 3.28 -0.01 -5.58
N CYS A 100 2.58 -1.06 -5.99
CA CYS A 100 3.01 -2.45 -5.82
C CYS A 100 3.19 -3.14 -7.19
N ALA A 101 3.25 -4.48 -7.22
CA ALA A 101 3.37 -5.24 -8.46
C ALA A 101 2.03 -5.48 -9.18
N GLU A 102 0.91 -5.43 -8.45
CA GLU A 102 -0.42 -5.75 -8.97
C GLU A 102 -1.12 -4.52 -9.55
N LYS A 103 -1.84 -4.72 -10.67
CA LYS A 103 -2.62 -3.66 -11.32
C LYS A 103 -3.79 -3.16 -10.45
N VAL A 104 -4.47 -4.07 -9.74
CA VAL A 104 -5.70 -3.76 -9.01
C VAL A 104 -5.46 -3.81 -7.50
N TYR A 105 -5.90 -2.78 -6.78
CA TYR A 105 -5.58 -2.61 -5.36
C TYR A 105 -6.16 -3.74 -4.50
N TRP A 106 -7.35 -4.26 -4.83
CA TRP A 106 -8.04 -5.28 -4.04
C TRP A 106 -7.40 -6.68 -4.09
N ARG A 107 -6.36 -6.88 -4.92
CA ARG A 107 -5.61 -8.14 -5.01
C ARG A 107 -4.19 -8.04 -4.45
N CYS A 108 -3.87 -6.94 -3.76
CA CYS A 108 -2.54 -6.73 -3.20
C CYS A 108 -2.60 -6.06 -1.82
N HIS A 109 -1.43 -6.00 -1.18
CA HIS A 109 -1.23 -5.42 0.13
C HIS A 109 -1.54 -3.91 0.20
N ARG A 110 -1.54 -3.20 -0.94
CA ARG A 110 -1.95 -1.78 -0.97
C ARG A 110 -3.36 -1.57 -0.44
N ARG A 111 -4.26 -2.55 -0.54
CA ARG A 111 -5.59 -2.45 0.08
C ARG A 111 -5.48 -2.21 1.60
N ILE A 112 -4.65 -2.99 2.28
CA ILE A 112 -4.43 -2.86 3.73
C ILE A 112 -3.72 -1.55 4.05
N ILE A 113 -2.68 -1.16 3.30
CA ILE A 113 -2.03 0.16 3.49
C ILE A 113 -3.05 1.29 3.37
N SER A 114 -3.95 1.20 2.38
CA SER A 114 -4.97 2.22 2.13
C SER A 114 -5.99 2.31 3.27
N ASP A 115 -6.38 1.17 3.85
CA ASP A 115 -7.25 1.14 5.03
C ASP A 115 -6.59 1.87 6.22
N TRP A 116 -5.29 1.65 6.44
CA TRP A 116 -4.51 2.30 7.51
C TRP A 116 -4.29 3.79 7.30
N LEU A 117 -4.12 4.25 6.05
CA LEU A 117 -4.05 5.66 5.68
C LEU A 117 -5.39 6.35 5.91
N LEU A 118 -6.49 5.74 5.45
CA LEU A 118 -7.84 6.30 5.56
C LEU A 118 -8.26 6.51 7.02
N VAL A 119 -7.91 5.55 7.89
CA VAL A 119 -8.18 5.63 9.34
C VAL A 119 -7.39 6.74 10.05
N ARG A 120 -6.32 7.25 9.42
CA ARG A 120 -5.52 8.40 9.87
C ARG A 120 -5.86 9.68 9.12
N ASP A 121 -7.06 9.77 8.57
CA ASP A 121 -7.57 10.95 7.85
C ASP A 121 -6.78 11.30 6.57
N HIS A 122 -6.07 10.33 5.97
CA HIS A 122 -5.44 10.50 4.66
C HIS A 122 -6.30 9.90 3.56
N GLU A 123 -6.78 10.75 2.65
CA GLU A 123 -7.53 10.29 1.47
C GLU A 123 -6.62 9.49 0.52
N VAL A 124 -7.15 8.36 0.03
CA VAL A 124 -6.47 7.53 -0.96
C VAL A 124 -7.34 7.43 -2.20
N VAL A 125 -6.75 7.69 -3.37
CA VAL A 125 -7.40 7.56 -4.67
C VAL A 125 -6.64 6.56 -5.53
N HIS A 126 -7.33 5.51 -5.96
CA HIS A 126 -6.76 4.46 -6.82
C HIS A 126 -6.77 4.93 -8.28
N ILE A 127 -5.58 5.10 -8.86
CA ILE A 127 -5.41 5.45 -10.27
C ILE A 127 -5.36 4.17 -11.10
N PHE A 128 -6.36 3.94 -11.93
CA PHE A 128 -6.36 2.80 -12.86
C PHE A 128 -5.85 3.18 -14.24
N GLU A 129 -6.31 4.34 -14.74
CA GLU A 129 -6.00 4.88 -16.06
C GLU A 129 -5.91 6.42 -15.97
N ALA A 130 -5.61 7.09 -17.08
CA ALA A 130 -5.44 8.55 -17.15
C ALA A 130 -6.68 9.35 -16.73
N ASP A 131 -7.86 8.77 -16.89
CA ASP A 131 -9.18 9.36 -16.70
C ASP A 131 -10.09 8.50 -15.81
N ARG A 132 -9.56 7.42 -15.22
CA ARG A 132 -10.30 6.52 -14.33
C ARG A 132 -9.62 6.39 -12.98
N THR A 133 -10.27 6.94 -11.97
CA THR A 133 -9.91 6.82 -10.56
C THR A 133 -11.07 6.29 -9.72
N GLU A 134 -10.76 5.82 -8.52
CA GLU A 134 -11.74 5.41 -7.51
C GLU A 134 -11.23 5.78 -6.12
N ALA A 135 -12.06 6.46 -5.33
CA ALA A 135 -11.73 6.75 -3.94
C ALA A 135 -11.70 5.45 -3.14
N HIS A 136 -10.71 5.29 -2.27
CA HIS A 136 -10.64 4.13 -1.40
C HIS A 136 -11.75 4.19 -0.35
N SER A 137 -12.54 3.13 -0.28
CA SER A 137 -13.44 2.88 0.84
C SER A 137 -12.80 1.85 1.77
N LEU A 138 -12.95 2.07 3.08
CA LEU A 138 -12.52 1.11 4.10
C LEU A 138 -13.04 -0.30 3.77
N THR A 139 -12.17 -1.30 3.88
CA THR A 139 -12.51 -2.69 3.71
C THR A 139 -13.72 -3.05 4.57
N ARG A 140 -14.77 -3.62 3.95
CA ARG A 140 -16.09 -3.83 4.58
C ARG A 140 -16.13 -4.55 5.93
N PHE A 141 -15.13 -5.36 6.23
CA PHE A 141 -15.00 -6.15 7.46
C PHE A 141 -13.83 -5.67 8.33
N ALA A 142 -13.29 -4.49 8.04
CA ALA A 142 -12.30 -3.85 8.87
C ALA A 142 -12.95 -3.29 10.14
N THR A 143 -12.29 -3.52 11.26
CA THR A 143 -12.61 -2.94 12.57
C THR A 143 -11.51 -1.96 12.92
N VAL A 144 -11.90 -0.80 13.46
CA VAL A 144 -10.97 0.29 13.81
C VAL A 144 -11.03 0.54 15.31
N ALA A 145 -9.87 0.51 15.97
CA ALA A 145 -9.73 0.88 17.37
C ALA A 145 -8.40 1.62 17.58
N ASN A 146 -8.45 2.86 18.08
CA ASN A 146 -7.26 3.69 18.32
C ASN A 146 -6.30 3.70 17.10
N GLU A 147 -6.84 4.02 15.92
CA GLU A 147 -6.10 4.06 14.64
C GLU A 147 -5.48 2.72 14.20
N THR A 148 -5.75 1.64 14.92
CA THR A 148 -5.34 0.28 14.54
C THR A 148 -6.47 -0.35 13.75
N VAL A 149 -6.11 -0.94 12.60
CA VAL A 149 -7.05 -1.64 11.73
C VAL A 149 -6.85 -3.13 11.87
N THR A 150 -7.91 -3.85 12.21
CA THR A 150 -7.96 -5.32 12.22
C THR A 150 -9.10 -5.82 11.36
N TYR A 151 -9.08 -7.11 11.03
CA TYR A 151 -10.06 -7.76 10.16
C TYR A 151 -10.62 -9.02 10.83
N PRO A 152 -11.32 -8.89 11.97
CA PRO A 152 -11.85 -10.04 12.68
C PRO A 152 -12.95 -10.73 11.86
N GLU A 153 -13.04 -12.06 11.96
CA GLU A 153 -14.24 -12.76 11.49
C GLU A 153 -15.47 -12.13 12.15
N SER A 154 -16.52 -11.89 11.37
CA SER A 154 -17.80 -11.51 11.96
C SER A 154 -18.22 -12.61 12.93
N GLU A 155 -18.50 -12.25 14.19
CA GLU A 155 -19.22 -13.16 15.08
C GLU A 155 -20.53 -13.52 14.37
N GLY A 156 -20.66 -14.79 13.95
CA GLY A 156 -21.81 -15.25 13.19
C GLY A 156 -23.09 -14.89 13.91
N GLY A 157 -24.00 -14.22 13.20
CA GLY A 157 -25.40 -14.11 13.61
C GLY A 157 -26.13 -15.44 13.53
#